data_AF-A0AAJ4Y299-F1
#
_entry.id   AF-A0AAJ4Y299-F1
#
_cell.length_a   1.000
_cell.length_b   1.000
_cell.length_c   1.000
_cell.angle_alpha   90.00
_cell.angle_beta   90.00
_cell.angle_gamma   90.00
#
_symmetry.space_group_name_H-M   'P 1'
#
loop_
_entity.id
_entity.type
_entity.pdbx_description
1 polymer ?
#
loop_
_entity_poly.entity_id
_entity_poly.type
_entity_poly.pdbx_seq_one_letter_code
_entity_poly.pdbx_strand_id
1 'polypeptide(L)'
;MPQTDARRTEAAPRARLRRWTELRTAASHTRLRWWTELPLLVMVYASYSAGRLLARGDTDDAVEHGLGILRVEKALHLNAEHPLNRLFTREAWLGVPADFWYASLHYLVTPAILIWLFRSRAVRYRAARTWLMTSTLIGLIGFTLMPTCPPRLLSAGHGFVDTMAQYSSYGWWGGEASAPRGLGGMTNQYAAMPSLHVGWSLWCGVMLWRYGRTPVVRLAGIAYPLLTTIVVMGTANHYFLDAAAGAAVMGIGLLLTPYVMRLADRVRGLLGARIPWVAGASHGARSSIVSGGCQTSAGERIPRQRESRTGPEAEPGASPKDAGEGATAAAR
;
A
#
# COMPACT_ATOMS: atom_id res chain seq x y z
N MET A 1 68.11 -3.17 27.06
CA MET A 1 67.24 -3.66 25.96
C MET A 1 66.37 -4.79 26.52
N PRO A 2 65.19 -5.09 25.95
CA PRO A 2 64.39 -4.33 24.96
C PRO A 2 63.22 -3.58 25.67
N GLN A 3 62.50 -2.56 25.17
CA GLN A 3 61.91 -2.23 23.86
C GLN A 3 60.79 -3.15 23.34
N THR A 4 59.54 -2.71 23.50
CA THR A 4 58.38 -2.90 22.60
C THR A 4 57.31 -1.87 22.99
N ASP A 5 57.10 -0.83 22.20
CA ASP A 5 56.01 -0.69 21.20
C ASP A 5 54.61 -0.51 21.82
N ALA A 6 54.09 0.70 21.98
CA ALA A 6 53.61 1.67 20.97
C ALA A 6 52.16 1.43 20.48
N ARG A 7 51.29 2.37 20.91
CA ARG A 7 50.08 2.88 20.23
C ARG A 7 48.94 1.91 19.82
N ARG A 8 47.71 2.41 20.07
CA ARG A 8 46.56 2.49 19.11
C ARG A 8 45.32 1.61 19.38
N THR A 9 44.53 1.98 20.39
CA THR A 9 43.16 1.43 20.59
C THR A 9 42.11 2.50 20.91
N GLU A 10 41.94 3.53 20.06
CA GLU A 10 40.85 4.51 20.23
C GLU A 10 40.14 4.95 18.92
N ALA A 11 40.27 4.15 17.85
CA ALA A 11 39.65 4.44 16.55
C ALA A 11 38.27 3.76 16.31
N ALA A 12 37.80 2.93 17.24
CA ALA A 12 36.65 2.06 17.05
C ALA A 12 35.25 2.73 16.97
N PRO A 13 34.92 3.84 17.67
CA PRO A 13 33.56 4.38 17.68
C PRO A 13 33.14 5.04 16.35
N ARG A 14 34.05 5.82 15.75
CA ARG A 14 33.75 6.66 14.58
C ARG A 14 33.53 5.86 13.29
N ALA A 15 34.25 4.75 13.12
CA ALA A 15 34.10 3.86 11.96
C ALA A 15 32.73 3.16 11.96
N ARG A 16 32.23 2.75 13.13
CA ARG A 16 30.92 2.09 13.25
C ARG A 16 29.78 3.06 12.89
N LEU A 17 29.85 4.30 13.38
CA LEU A 17 28.87 5.36 13.06
C LEU A 17 28.82 5.71 11.56
N ARG A 18 29.98 5.87 10.89
CA ARG A 18 30.03 6.08 9.43
C ARG A 18 29.28 5.01 8.65
N ARG A 19 29.45 3.73 9.02
CA ARG A 19 28.76 2.59 8.38
C ARG A 19 27.23 2.70 8.49
N TRP A 20 26.70 3.22 9.60
CA TRP A 20 25.26 3.48 9.76
C TRP A 20 24.77 4.71 8.98
N THR A 21 25.63 5.65 8.63
CA THR A 21 25.28 6.77 7.74
C THR A 21 25.28 6.31 6.29
N GLU A 22 26.32 5.58 5.87
CA GLU A 22 26.45 5.00 4.52
C GLU A 22 25.34 3.99 4.20
N LEU A 23 24.92 3.15 5.16
CA LEU A 23 23.75 2.27 4.97
C LEU A 23 22.41 3.03 4.88
N ARG A 24 22.35 4.29 5.31
CA ARG A 24 21.16 5.16 5.14
C ARG A 24 21.16 5.90 3.81
N THR A 25 22.32 6.26 3.25
CA THR A 25 22.44 6.80 1.88
C THR A 25 22.43 5.72 0.80
N ALA A 26 22.86 4.49 1.10
CA ALA A 26 22.79 3.34 0.20
C ALA A 26 21.40 2.67 0.13
N ALA A 27 20.39 3.22 0.84
CA ALA A 27 18.99 2.91 0.58
C ALA A 27 18.61 3.49 -0.80
N SER A 28 18.89 2.72 -1.86
CA SER A 28 18.65 3.15 -3.23
C SER A 28 17.22 3.67 -3.35
N HIS A 29 17.08 4.89 -3.87
CA HIS A 29 15.81 5.38 -4.38
C HIS A 29 15.47 4.56 -5.63
N THR A 30 14.98 3.33 -5.38
CA THR A 30 14.30 2.50 -6.36
C THR A 30 13.05 3.28 -6.73
N ARG A 31 13.19 4.19 -7.71
CA ARG A 31 12.11 5.08 -8.14
C ARG A 31 10.95 4.17 -8.56
N LEU A 32 9.90 4.15 -7.74
CA LEU A 32 8.68 3.42 -8.06
C LEU A 32 8.12 4.02 -9.35
N ARG A 33 8.08 3.19 -10.38
CA ARG A 33 7.63 3.56 -11.72
C ARG A 33 6.13 3.34 -11.74
N TRP A 34 5.34 4.41 -11.66
CA TRP A 34 3.87 4.34 -11.60
C TRP A 34 3.26 3.53 -12.76
N TRP A 35 3.90 3.54 -13.93
CA TRP A 35 3.49 2.75 -15.08
C TRP A 35 3.63 1.23 -14.89
N THR A 36 4.38 0.77 -13.87
CA THR A 36 4.42 -0.66 -13.50
C THR A 36 3.18 -1.11 -12.71
N GLU A 37 2.31 -0.18 -12.32
CA GLU A 37 0.99 -0.48 -11.76
C GLU A 37 -0.08 -0.70 -12.83
N LEU A 38 0.09 -0.12 -14.04
CA LEU A 38 -0.89 -0.27 -15.13
C LEU A 38 -1.13 -1.73 -15.55
N PRO A 39 -0.11 -2.59 -15.75
CA PRO A 39 -0.34 -4.00 -16.07
C PRO A 39 -1.06 -4.77 -14.95
N LEU A 40 -0.90 -4.35 -13.69
CA LEU A 40 -1.56 -4.97 -12.55
C LEU A 40 -3.05 -4.60 -12.50
N LEU A 41 -3.37 -3.34 -12.75
CA LEU A 41 -4.75 -2.86 -12.92
C LEU A 41 -5.43 -3.57 -14.09
N VAL A 42 -4.76 -3.65 -15.25
CA VAL A 42 -5.26 -4.38 -16.43
C VAL A 42 -5.46 -5.87 -16.11
N MET A 43 -4.53 -6.51 -15.41
CA MET A 43 -4.65 -7.92 -15.02
C MET A 43 -5.85 -8.16 -14.10
N VAL A 44 -6.10 -7.31 -13.11
CA VAL A 44 -7.27 -7.44 -12.22
C VAL A 44 -8.57 -7.17 -12.98
N TYR A 45 -8.60 -6.12 -13.81
CA TYR A 45 -9.76 -5.81 -14.63
C TYR A 45 -10.10 -6.92 -15.63
N ALA A 46 -9.09 -7.49 -16.30
CA ALA A 46 -9.25 -8.62 -17.20
C ALA A 46 -9.71 -9.89 -16.44
N SER A 47 -9.13 -10.17 -15.27
CA SER A 47 -9.53 -11.32 -14.44
C SER A 47 -10.99 -11.19 -13.96
N TYR A 48 -11.38 -9.99 -13.53
CA TYR A 48 -12.77 -9.69 -13.14
C TYR A 48 -13.73 -9.81 -14.33
N SER A 49 -13.34 -9.28 -15.49
CA SER A 49 -14.13 -9.36 -16.72
C SER A 49 -14.30 -10.80 -17.21
N ALA A 50 -13.24 -11.61 -17.14
CA ALA A 50 -13.28 -13.04 -17.45
C ALA A 50 -14.17 -13.82 -16.48
N GLY A 51 -14.00 -13.63 -15.16
CA GLY A 51 -14.85 -14.26 -14.15
C GLY A 51 -16.34 -13.90 -14.33
N ARG A 52 -16.65 -12.64 -14.65
CA ARG A 52 -18.02 -12.19 -14.97
C ARG A 52 -18.56 -12.77 -16.30
N LEU A 53 -17.70 -13.10 -17.27
CA LEU A 53 -18.13 -13.79 -18.50
C LEU A 53 -18.40 -15.28 -18.24
N LEU A 54 -17.62 -15.92 -17.37
CA LEU A 54 -17.78 -17.33 -17.00
C LEU A 54 -18.99 -17.56 -16.09
N ALA A 55 -19.26 -16.64 -15.15
CA ALA A 55 -20.42 -16.70 -14.25
C ALA A 55 -21.75 -16.22 -14.90
N ARG A 56 -21.76 -15.91 -16.20
CA ARG A 56 -22.97 -15.50 -16.93
C ARG A 56 -23.70 -16.71 -17.48
N GLY A 57 -24.78 -17.09 -16.80
CA GLY A 57 -25.71 -18.11 -17.27
C GLY A 57 -26.38 -18.92 -16.15
N ASP A 58 -25.83 -18.85 -14.94
CA ASP A 58 -26.13 -19.80 -13.87
C ASP A 58 -26.73 -19.12 -12.64
N THR A 59 -27.96 -18.60 -12.80
CA THR A 59 -28.68 -17.88 -11.74
C THR A 59 -29.22 -18.82 -10.67
N ASP A 60 -29.57 -20.04 -11.06
CA ASP A 60 -30.31 -20.97 -10.21
C ASP A 60 -29.36 -21.64 -9.22
N ASP A 61 -28.19 -22.11 -9.66
CA ASP A 61 -27.11 -22.57 -8.77
C ASP A 61 -26.63 -21.44 -7.86
N ALA A 62 -26.57 -20.20 -8.35
CA ALA A 62 -26.21 -19.06 -7.51
C ALA A 62 -27.23 -18.81 -6.39
N VAL A 63 -28.53 -18.94 -6.68
CA VAL A 63 -29.61 -18.89 -5.69
C VAL A 63 -29.50 -20.05 -4.70
N GLU A 64 -29.23 -21.28 -5.18
CA GLU A 64 -29.04 -22.42 -4.27
C GLU A 64 -27.82 -22.24 -3.35
N HIS A 65 -26.68 -21.73 -3.84
CA HIS A 65 -25.53 -21.41 -2.99
C HIS A 65 -25.88 -20.36 -1.92
N GLY A 66 -26.60 -19.28 -2.28
CA GLY A 66 -27.05 -18.27 -1.33
C GLY A 66 -28.00 -18.83 -0.27
N LEU A 67 -28.96 -19.66 -0.67
CA LEU A 67 -29.85 -20.39 0.25
C LEU A 67 -29.09 -21.41 1.10
N GLY A 68 -28.05 -22.04 0.56
CA GLY A 68 -27.13 -22.93 1.28
C GLY A 68 -26.43 -22.22 2.42
N ILE A 69 -25.83 -21.06 2.14
CA ILE A 69 -25.19 -20.20 3.16
C ILE A 69 -26.22 -19.80 4.22
N LEU A 70 -27.39 -19.29 3.81
CA LEU A 70 -28.45 -18.88 4.74
C LEU A 70 -28.96 -20.03 5.62
N ARG A 71 -28.99 -21.27 5.11
CA ARG A 71 -29.31 -22.48 5.88
C ARG A 71 -28.23 -22.79 6.93
N VAL A 72 -26.95 -22.71 6.56
CA VAL A 72 -25.82 -22.92 7.46
C VAL A 72 -25.78 -21.84 8.56
N GLU A 73 -25.96 -20.57 8.20
CA GLU A 73 -25.99 -19.46 9.15
C GLU A 73 -27.11 -19.64 10.19
N LYS A 74 -28.33 -19.94 9.73
CA LYS A 74 -29.48 -20.23 10.61
C LYS A 74 -29.23 -21.43 11.53
N ALA A 75 -28.57 -22.49 11.03
CA ALA A 75 -28.20 -23.65 11.83
C ALA A 75 -27.10 -23.35 12.87
N LEU A 76 -26.24 -22.36 12.61
CA LEU A 76 -25.21 -21.86 13.54
C LEU A 76 -25.73 -20.72 14.45
N HIS A 77 -27.01 -20.35 14.33
CA HIS A 77 -27.60 -19.16 14.96
C HIS A 77 -26.88 -17.83 14.62
N LEU A 78 -26.16 -17.80 13.50
CA LEU A 78 -25.67 -16.59 12.87
C LEU A 78 -26.83 -16.02 12.04
N ASN A 79 -27.27 -14.82 12.40
CA ASN A 79 -28.41 -14.16 11.74
C ASN A 79 -28.32 -12.65 12.00
N ALA A 80 -27.15 -12.06 11.74
CA ALA A 80 -26.87 -10.64 12.03
C ALA A 80 -27.42 -9.73 10.93
N GLU A 81 -27.43 -10.24 9.70
CA GLU A 81 -27.87 -9.60 8.48
C GLU A 81 -29.38 -9.31 8.47
N HIS A 82 -30.26 -10.18 9.00
CA HIS A 82 -31.70 -9.83 9.11
C HIS A 82 -32.01 -8.62 10.00
N PRO A 83 -31.59 -8.55 11.28
CA PRO A 83 -31.90 -7.41 12.15
C PRO A 83 -31.18 -6.14 11.67
N LEU A 84 -29.95 -6.24 11.13
CA LEU A 84 -29.26 -5.10 10.52
C LEU A 84 -30.00 -4.58 9.28
N ASN A 85 -30.44 -5.46 8.39
CA ASN A 85 -31.16 -5.04 7.18
C ASN A 85 -32.51 -4.42 7.52
N ARG A 86 -33.27 -5.01 8.46
CA ARG A 86 -34.50 -4.42 8.97
C ARG A 86 -34.29 -3.04 9.59
N LEU A 87 -33.19 -2.84 10.32
CA LEU A 87 -32.83 -1.53 10.88
C LEU A 87 -32.53 -0.52 9.77
N PHE A 88 -31.73 -0.89 8.75
CA PHE A 88 -31.28 0.03 7.70
C PHE A 88 -32.42 0.40 6.73
N THR A 89 -33.32 -0.55 6.42
CA THR A 89 -34.55 -0.33 5.63
C THR A 89 -35.59 0.52 6.35
N ARG A 90 -35.65 0.46 7.68
CA ARG A 90 -36.57 1.26 8.50
C ARG A 90 -36.04 2.68 8.72
N GLU A 91 -34.78 2.79 9.08
CA GLU A 91 -34.14 4.03 9.53
C GLU A 91 -33.31 4.62 8.39
N ALA A 92 -33.93 5.43 7.53
CA ALA A 92 -33.28 5.96 6.31
C ALA A 92 -32.00 6.79 6.59
N TRP A 93 -31.86 7.36 7.79
CA TRP A 93 -30.64 8.06 8.23
C TRP A 93 -29.45 7.12 8.49
N LEU A 94 -29.69 5.81 8.63
CA LEU A 94 -28.67 4.75 8.58
C LEU A 94 -28.55 4.16 7.19
N GLY A 95 -29.69 3.82 6.55
CA GLY A 95 -29.74 3.19 5.23
C GLY A 95 -29.05 4.00 4.14
N VAL A 96 -29.41 5.28 3.96
CA VAL A 96 -28.85 6.12 2.88
C VAL A 96 -27.33 6.31 3.03
N PRO A 97 -26.76 6.65 4.21
CA PRO A 97 -25.30 6.71 4.36
C PRO A 97 -24.59 5.36 4.20
N ALA A 98 -25.20 4.26 4.64
CA ALA A 98 -24.66 2.92 4.43
C ALA A 98 -24.61 2.54 2.94
N ASP A 99 -25.62 2.94 2.18
CA ASP A 99 -25.68 2.74 0.74
C ASP A 99 -24.57 3.52 0.01
N PHE A 100 -24.38 4.81 0.35
CA PHE A 100 -23.23 5.59 -0.14
C PHE A 100 -21.88 4.97 0.29
N TRP A 101 -21.77 4.45 1.51
CA TRP A 101 -20.58 3.79 2.04
C TRP A 101 -20.21 2.57 1.20
N TYR A 102 -21.18 1.69 0.98
CA TYR A 102 -21.07 0.50 0.14
C TYR A 102 -20.67 0.87 -1.30
N ALA A 103 -21.37 1.84 -1.90
CA ALA A 103 -21.18 2.21 -3.31
C ALA A 103 -19.84 2.91 -3.63
N SER A 104 -19.14 3.49 -2.64
CA SER A 104 -17.99 4.37 -2.92
C SER A 104 -16.69 4.10 -2.17
N LEU A 105 -16.72 3.70 -0.89
CA LEU A 105 -15.50 3.81 -0.07
C LEU A 105 -14.41 2.82 -0.49
N HIS A 106 -14.75 1.66 -1.05
CA HIS A 106 -13.76 0.73 -1.57
C HIS A 106 -13.02 1.29 -2.81
N TYR A 107 -13.71 2.08 -3.65
CA TYR A 107 -13.12 2.81 -4.79
C TYR A 107 -12.31 4.05 -4.38
N LEU A 108 -12.52 4.60 -3.19
CA LEU A 108 -11.83 5.82 -2.72
C LEU A 108 -10.71 5.53 -1.71
N VAL A 109 -11.00 4.78 -0.65
CA VAL A 109 -10.10 4.52 0.48
C VAL A 109 -8.95 3.61 0.06
N THR A 110 -9.22 2.54 -0.70
CA THR A 110 -8.17 1.59 -1.13
C THR A 110 -7.13 2.27 -2.02
N PRO A 111 -7.50 3.02 -3.08
CA PRO A 111 -6.53 3.78 -3.86
C PRO A 111 -5.84 4.90 -3.06
N ALA A 112 -6.56 5.62 -2.18
CA ALA A 112 -5.95 6.65 -1.33
C ALA A 112 -4.84 6.08 -0.43
N ILE A 113 -5.06 4.91 0.20
CA ILE A 113 -4.05 4.23 1.02
C ILE A 113 -2.90 3.70 0.16
N LEU A 114 -3.16 3.16 -1.03
CA LEU A 114 -2.12 2.77 -1.98
C LEU A 114 -1.23 3.96 -2.39
N ILE A 115 -1.83 5.10 -2.77
CA ILE A 115 -1.13 6.33 -3.13
C ILE A 115 -0.32 6.88 -1.94
N TRP A 116 -0.90 6.88 -0.74
CA TRP A 116 -0.21 7.29 0.48
C TRP A 116 1.01 6.41 0.77
N LEU A 117 0.87 5.08 0.68
CA LEU A 117 1.96 4.13 0.88
C LEU A 117 3.04 4.24 -0.22
N PHE A 118 2.64 4.44 -1.47
CA PHE A 118 3.55 4.67 -2.60
C PHE A 118 4.43 5.90 -2.36
N ARG A 119 3.82 7.03 -1.97
CA ARG A 119 4.51 8.31 -1.73
C ARG A 119 5.36 8.31 -0.46
N SER A 120 4.89 7.70 0.63
CA SER A 120 5.51 7.83 1.96
C SER A 120 6.30 6.61 2.44
N ARG A 121 6.10 5.43 1.83
CA ARG A 121 6.63 4.14 2.32
C ARG A 121 6.96 3.16 1.18
N ALA A 122 7.66 3.62 0.15
CA ALA A 122 7.98 2.86 -1.07
C ALA A 122 8.40 1.39 -0.86
N VAL A 123 9.28 1.12 0.12
CA VAL A 123 9.73 -0.26 0.46
C VAL A 123 8.57 -1.15 0.92
N ARG A 124 7.62 -0.61 1.70
CA ARG A 124 6.47 -1.33 2.24
C ARG A 124 5.31 -1.40 1.25
N TYR A 125 5.19 -0.41 0.38
CA TYR A 125 4.19 -0.36 -0.69
C TYR A 125 4.20 -1.64 -1.53
N ARG A 126 5.38 -2.13 -1.96
CA ARG A 126 5.48 -3.36 -2.77
C ARG A 126 4.83 -4.57 -2.08
N ALA A 127 5.10 -4.77 -0.79
CA ALA A 127 4.52 -5.87 -0.02
C ALA A 127 3.02 -5.70 0.19
N ALA A 128 2.59 -4.49 0.60
CA ALA A 128 1.18 -4.18 0.81
C ALA A 128 0.34 -4.34 -0.47
N ARG A 129 0.85 -3.89 -1.62
CA ARG A 129 0.25 -4.08 -2.94
C ARG A 129 0.19 -5.56 -3.32
N THR A 130 1.30 -6.30 -3.17
CA THR A 130 1.33 -7.74 -3.51
C THR A 130 0.33 -8.52 -2.66
N TRP A 131 0.17 -8.17 -1.38
CA TRP A 131 -0.86 -8.71 -0.52
C TRP A 131 -2.26 -8.45 -1.06
N LEU A 132 -2.64 -7.19 -1.27
CA LEU A 132 -3.97 -6.83 -1.79
C LEU A 132 -4.28 -7.54 -3.11
N MET A 133 -3.32 -7.56 -4.03
CA MET A 133 -3.45 -8.23 -5.34
C MET A 133 -3.63 -9.74 -5.20
N THR A 134 -2.84 -10.41 -4.34
CA THR A 134 -2.92 -11.86 -4.13
C THR A 134 -4.27 -12.25 -3.53
N SER A 135 -4.71 -11.54 -2.48
CA SER A 135 -6.03 -11.75 -1.87
C SER A 135 -7.17 -11.48 -2.87
N THR A 136 -7.05 -10.43 -3.69
CA THR A 136 -8.06 -10.10 -4.69
C THR A 136 -8.17 -11.20 -5.74
N LEU A 137 -7.05 -11.69 -6.30
CA LEU A 137 -7.06 -12.79 -7.28
C LEU A 137 -7.67 -14.08 -6.70
N ILE A 138 -7.38 -14.42 -5.43
CA ILE A 138 -8.01 -15.55 -4.74
C ILE A 138 -9.53 -15.33 -4.61
N GLY A 139 -9.97 -14.11 -4.28
CA GLY A 139 -11.40 -13.77 -4.22
C GLY A 139 -12.11 -13.80 -5.58
N LEU A 140 -11.43 -13.35 -6.65
CA LEU A 140 -11.94 -13.46 -8.03
C LEU A 140 -12.15 -14.94 -8.43
N ILE A 141 -11.19 -15.81 -8.09
CA ILE A 141 -11.32 -17.27 -8.29
C ILE A 141 -12.50 -17.80 -7.47
N GLY A 142 -12.61 -17.40 -6.20
CA GLY A 142 -13.68 -17.82 -5.28
C GLY A 142 -15.07 -17.61 -5.86
N PHE A 143 -15.44 -16.38 -6.24
CA PHE A 143 -16.79 -16.13 -6.79
C PHE A 143 -16.99 -16.76 -8.18
N THR A 144 -15.92 -16.99 -8.95
CA THR A 144 -16.03 -17.62 -10.28
C THR A 144 -16.31 -19.12 -10.15
N LEU A 145 -15.80 -19.77 -9.10
CA LEU A 145 -16.05 -21.18 -8.79
C LEU A 145 -17.31 -21.42 -7.98
N MET A 146 -17.80 -20.41 -7.25
CA MET A 146 -19.03 -20.48 -6.46
C MET A 146 -19.82 -19.17 -6.61
N PRO A 147 -20.52 -18.96 -7.76
CA PRO A 147 -21.49 -17.88 -7.91
C PRO A 147 -22.49 -17.95 -6.75
N THR A 148 -22.74 -16.83 -6.09
CA THR A 148 -23.51 -16.79 -4.83
C THR A 148 -24.49 -15.62 -4.88
N CYS A 149 -25.79 -15.93 -4.76
CA CYS A 149 -26.87 -14.96 -4.69
C CYS A 149 -26.89 -14.23 -3.34
N PRO A 150 -26.69 -12.90 -3.32
CA PRO A 150 -26.70 -12.10 -2.11
C PRO A 150 -28.11 -11.98 -1.50
N PRO A 151 -28.23 -11.73 -0.18
CA PRO A 151 -29.51 -11.73 0.53
C PRO A 151 -30.59 -10.82 -0.13
N ARG A 152 -30.20 -9.66 -0.65
CA ARG A 152 -31.09 -8.67 -1.30
C ARG A 152 -31.81 -9.17 -2.56
N LEU A 153 -31.28 -10.21 -3.22
CA LEU A 153 -31.84 -10.80 -4.44
C LEU A 153 -32.62 -12.10 -4.17
N LEU A 154 -32.67 -12.56 -2.91
CA LEU A 154 -33.54 -13.68 -2.54
C LEU A 154 -35.02 -13.28 -2.64
N SER A 155 -35.89 -14.29 -2.81
CA SER A 155 -37.34 -14.06 -2.85
C SER A 155 -37.84 -13.38 -1.56
N ALA A 156 -38.90 -12.57 -1.66
CA ALA A 156 -39.45 -11.80 -0.55
C ALA A 156 -39.84 -12.66 0.68
N GLY A 157 -40.13 -13.95 0.48
CA GLY A 157 -40.40 -14.91 1.56
C GLY A 157 -39.22 -15.14 2.51
N HIS A 158 -38.00 -14.77 2.13
CA HIS A 158 -36.85 -14.79 3.03
C HIS A 158 -36.76 -13.55 3.92
N GLY A 159 -37.40 -12.42 3.59
CA GLY A 159 -37.48 -11.25 4.46
C GLY A 159 -36.27 -10.32 4.45
N PHE A 160 -35.53 -10.27 3.34
CA PHE A 160 -34.52 -9.24 3.05
C PHE A 160 -35.10 -8.14 2.14
N VAL A 161 -34.56 -6.94 2.24
CA VAL A 161 -34.90 -5.78 1.40
C VAL A 161 -33.63 -5.19 0.80
N ASP A 162 -33.63 -4.98 -0.51
CA ASP A 162 -32.56 -4.27 -1.21
C ASP A 162 -32.61 -2.77 -0.87
N THR A 163 -31.74 -2.33 0.04
CA THR A 163 -31.62 -0.91 0.41
C THR A 163 -31.14 -0.06 -0.76
N MET A 164 -30.22 -0.58 -1.58
CA MET A 164 -29.72 0.13 -2.77
C MET A 164 -30.86 0.46 -3.73
N ALA A 165 -31.76 -0.50 -3.96
CA ALA A 165 -32.96 -0.27 -4.77
C ALA A 165 -33.95 0.68 -4.06
N GLN A 166 -34.23 0.44 -2.77
CA GLN A 166 -35.15 1.25 -1.95
C GLN A 166 -34.78 2.74 -1.92
N TYR A 167 -33.50 3.05 -1.75
CA TYR A 167 -32.95 4.41 -1.64
C TYR A 167 -32.24 4.89 -2.92
N SER A 168 -32.43 4.17 -4.04
CA SER A 168 -31.82 4.50 -5.35
C SER A 168 -32.09 5.93 -5.82
N SER A 169 -33.18 6.58 -5.35
CA SER A 169 -33.50 7.97 -5.65
C SER A 169 -32.45 8.97 -5.14
N TYR A 170 -31.82 8.69 -4.00
CA TYR A 170 -30.80 9.55 -3.38
C TYR A 170 -29.41 9.38 -4.00
N GLY A 171 -29.10 8.20 -4.52
CA GLY A 171 -27.77 7.83 -5.01
C GLY A 171 -27.51 8.13 -6.48
N TRP A 172 -26.27 7.87 -6.93
CA TRP A 172 -25.93 7.79 -8.36
C TRP A 172 -26.17 6.39 -8.96
N TRP A 173 -26.50 5.40 -8.12
CA TRP A 173 -26.74 4.01 -8.51
C TRP A 173 -28.19 3.79 -8.98
N GLY A 174 -28.43 2.64 -9.62
CA GLY A 174 -29.76 2.17 -10.00
C GLY A 174 -30.23 1.02 -9.12
N GLY A 175 -31.30 0.33 -9.53
CA GLY A 175 -31.75 -0.93 -8.90
C GLY A 175 -30.85 -2.15 -9.19
N GLU A 176 -29.69 -1.95 -9.83
CA GLU A 176 -28.73 -3.01 -10.18
C GLU A 176 -27.34 -2.70 -9.62
N ALA A 177 -27.18 -3.00 -8.32
CA ALA A 177 -25.95 -2.89 -7.54
C ALA A 177 -25.29 -1.49 -7.53
N SER A 178 -24.08 -1.40 -6.98
CA SER A 178 -23.31 -0.16 -6.77
C SER A 178 -22.92 0.63 -8.03
N ALA A 179 -23.26 0.13 -9.22
CA ALA A 179 -22.89 0.74 -10.48
C ALA A 179 -23.68 2.04 -10.71
N PRO A 180 -23.09 3.06 -11.36
CA PRO A 180 -23.85 4.21 -11.85
C PRO A 180 -25.05 3.77 -12.71
N ARG A 181 -26.15 4.51 -12.68
CA ARG A 181 -27.37 4.20 -13.46
C ARG A 181 -27.01 3.93 -14.94
N GLY A 182 -27.51 2.81 -15.46
CA GLY A 182 -27.20 2.31 -16.82
C GLY A 182 -25.95 1.42 -16.91
N LEU A 183 -25.14 1.29 -15.85
CA LEU A 183 -23.94 0.45 -15.81
C LEU A 183 -24.09 -0.80 -14.94
N GLY A 184 -25.28 -1.10 -14.41
CA GLY A 184 -25.56 -2.27 -13.56
C GLY A 184 -25.06 -3.59 -14.16
N GLY A 185 -25.33 -3.79 -15.45
CA GLY A 185 -24.85 -4.95 -16.21
C GLY A 185 -23.32 -5.09 -16.33
N MET A 186 -22.52 -4.07 -15.96
CA MET A 186 -21.05 -4.16 -15.84
C MET A 186 -20.58 -4.83 -14.54
N THR A 187 -21.46 -4.95 -13.53
CA THR A 187 -21.18 -5.62 -12.26
C THR A 187 -21.64 -7.08 -12.28
N ASN A 188 -21.02 -7.95 -11.48
CA ASN A 188 -21.56 -9.28 -11.21
C ASN A 188 -22.45 -9.23 -9.97
N GLN A 189 -23.76 -9.33 -10.18
CA GLN A 189 -24.75 -9.29 -9.10
C GLN A 189 -24.72 -10.52 -8.18
N TYR A 190 -24.20 -11.66 -8.68
CA TYR A 190 -24.12 -12.97 -8.02
C TYR A 190 -22.70 -13.30 -7.51
N ALA A 191 -21.95 -12.28 -7.07
CA ALA A 191 -20.59 -12.42 -6.54
C ALA A 191 -20.52 -12.11 -5.03
N ALA A 192 -21.45 -12.65 -4.24
CA ALA A 192 -21.51 -12.37 -2.80
C ALA A 192 -20.33 -12.98 -2.02
N MET A 193 -20.00 -14.25 -2.26
CA MET A 193 -18.90 -14.92 -1.57
C MET A 193 -17.65 -15.02 -2.46
N PRO A 194 -16.43 -14.70 -1.96
CA PRO A 194 -16.10 -14.05 -0.68
C PRO A 194 -16.23 -12.52 -0.76
N SER A 195 -16.59 -11.85 0.34
CA SER A 195 -16.79 -10.40 0.34
C SER A 195 -15.47 -9.62 0.18
N LEU A 196 -15.20 -9.15 -1.05
CA LEU A 196 -14.06 -8.27 -1.33
C LEU A 196 -14.16 -6.92 -0.62
N HIS A 197 -15.38 -6.42 -0.34
CA HIS A 197 -15.60 -5.20 0.46
C HIS A 197 -15.01 -5.34 1.87
N VAL A 198 -15.30 -6.46 2.54
CA VAL A 198 -14.75 -6.76 3.87
C VAL A 198 -13.25 -7.05 3.79
N GLY A 199 -12.80 -7.82 2.80
CA GLY A 199 -11.37 -8.09 2.60
C GLY A 199 -10.54 -6.81 2.39
N TRP A 200 -10.95 -5.94 1.47
CA TRP A 200 -10.24 -4.69 1.15
C TRP A 200 -10.31 -3.69 2.30
N SER A 201 -11.44 -3.57 2.99
CA SER A 201 -11.53 -2.70 4.17
C SER A 201 -10.69 -3.21 5.34
N LEU A 202 -10.54 -4.52 5.52
CA LEU A 202 -9.61 -5.12 6.48
C LEU A 202 -8.15 -4.82 6.10
N TRP A 203 -7.77 -4.96 4.82
CA TRP A 203 -6.44 -4.57 4.35
C TRP A 203 -6.15 -3.09 4.64
N CYS A 204 -7.10 -2.20 4.30
CA CYS A 204 -7.03 -0.77 4.60
C CYS A 204 -6.84 -0.52 6.11
N GLY A 205 -7.64 -1.21 6.92
CA GLY A 205 -7.61 -1.15 8.37
C GLY A 205 -6.24 -1.52 8.95
N VAL A 206 -5.67 -2.63 8.49
CA VAL A 206 -4.32 -3.08 8.89
C VAL A 206 -3.24 -2.08 8.44
N MET A 207 -3.36 -1.47 7.25
CA MET A 207 -2.43 -0.42 6.81
C MET A 207 -2.50 0.82 7.74
N LEU A 208 -3.70 1.29 8.07
CA LEU A 208 -3.90 2.44 8.96
C LEU A 208 -3.44 2.14 10.40
N TRP A 209 -3.75 0.96 10.94
CA TRP A 209 -3.28 0.52 12.26
C TRP A 209 -1.75 0.44 12.33
N ARG A 210 -1.13 -0.26 11.35
CA ARG A 210 0.31 -0.57 11.36
C ARG A 210 1.20 0.63 11.03
N TYR A 211 0.69 1.58 10.25
CA TYR A 211 1.46 2.69 9.69
C TYR A 211 0.92 4.09 10.02
N GLY A 212 -0.25 4.19 10.63
CA GLY A 212 -0.79 5.43 11.20
C GLY A 212 0.06 5.94 12.36
N ARG A 213 0.19 7.27 12.44
CA ARG A 213 1.01 7.96 13.44
C ARG A 213 0.22 8.37 14.69
N THR A 214 -1.07 8.60 14.57
CA THR A 214 -1.95 9.09 15.65
C THR A 214 -2.90 7.98 16.13
N PRO A 215 -3.37 8.01 17.39
CA PRO A 215 -4.36 7.07 17.89
C PRO A 215 -5.67 7.12 17.09
N VAL A 216 -6.07 8.32 16.60
CA VAL A 216 -7.27 8.49 15.76
C VAL A 216 -7.17 7.70 14.46
N VAL A 217 -6.03 7.75 13.74
CA VAL A 217 -5.85 6.98 12.50
C VAL A 217 -5.82 5.48 12.78
N ARG A 218 -5.31 5.06 13.94
CA ARG A 218 -5.35 3.66 14.36
C ARG A 218 -6.77 3.20 14.68
N LEU A 219 -7.54 3.99 15.42
CA LEU A 219 -8.95 3.74 15.70
C LEU A 219 -9.77 3.65 14.40
N ALA A 220 -9.55 4.57 13.45
CA ALA A 220 -10.15 4.49 12.12
C ALA A 220 -9.77 3.19 11.38
N GLY A 221 -8.55 2.69 11.59
CA GLY A 221 -8.11 1.39 11.07
C GLY A 221 -8.83 0.17 11.66
N ILE A 222 -9.40 0.27 12.86
CA ILE A 222 -10.27 -0.76 13.43
C ILE A 222 -11.74 -0.52 13.01
N ALA A 223 -12.20 0.72 13.10
CA ALA A 223 -13.59 1.08 12.81
C ALA A 223 -13.96 0.83 11.33
N TYR A 224 -13.07 1.14 10.38
CA TYR A 224 -13.38 1.02 8.95
C TYR A 224 -13.81 -0.39 8.49
N PRO A 225 -13.07 -1.48 8.78
CA PRO A 225 -13.53 -2.83 8.46
C PRO A 225 -14.77 -3.28 9.24
N LEU A 226 -14.90 -2.92 10.52
CA LEU A 226 -16.07 -3.28 11.32
C LEU A 226 -17.34 -2.61 10.79
N LEU A 227 -17.29 -1.30 10.53
CA LEU A 227 -18.39 -0.54 9.92
C LEU A 227 -18.70 -1.06 8.51
N THR A 228 -17.69 -1.37 7.70
CA THR A 228 -17.92 -1.96 6.36
C THR A 228 -18.62 -3.32 6.46
N THR A 229 -18.26 -4.15 7.45
CA THR A 229 -18.91 -5.46 7.70
C THR A 229 -20.38 -5.27 8.10
N ILE A 230 -20.68 -4.32 8.99
CA ILE A 230 -22.06 -3.97 9.37
C ILE A 230 -22.84 -3.44 8.16
N VAL A 231 -22.23 -2.56 7.35
CA VAL A 231 -22.85 -1.96 6.16
C VAL A 231 -23.21 -3.01 5.12
N VAL A 232 -22.33 -3.96 4.81
CA VAL A 232 -22.64 -4.96 3.77
C VAL A 232 -23.77 -5.92 4.17
N MET A 233 -23.88 -6.23 5.46
CA MET A 233 -24.98 -7.04 6.00
C MET A 233 -26.28 -6.23 6.09
N GLY A 234 -26.22 -4.99 6.58
CA GLY A 234 -27.38 -4.09 6.67
C GLY A 234 -27.95 -3.67 5.32
N THR A 235 -27.12 -3.59 4.28
CA THR A 235 -27.58 -3.37 2.91
C THR A 235 -27.98 -4.66 2.17
N ALA A 236 -28.02 -5.80 2.88
CA ALA A 236 -28.33 -7.14 2.34
C ALA A 236 -27.46 -7.56 1.13
N ASN A 237 -26.26 -6.98 1.00
CA ASN A 237 -25.33 -7.28 -0.09
C ASN A 237 -24.46 -8.51 0.17
N HIS A 238 -24.29 -8.88 1.44
CA HIS A 238 -23.46 -10.00 1.86
C HIS A 238 -24.03 -10.69 3.11
N TYR A 239 -23.86 -12.02 3.16
CA TYR A 239 -24.06 -12.83 4.38
C TYR A 239 -22.93 -12.59 5.39
N PHE A 240 -23.07 -13.04 6.63
CA PHE A 240 -21.98 -13.01 7.61
C PHE A 240 -20.82 -13.93 7.20
N LEU A 241 -21.12 -15.10 6.64
CA LEU A 241 -20.12 -16.03 6.11
C LEU A 241 -19.38 -15.46 4.89
N ASP A 242 -19.98 -14.61 4.06
CA ASP A 242 -19.27 -13.90 2.99
C ASP A 242 -18.20 -12.97 3.57
N ALA A 243 -18.53 -12.26 4.66
CA ALA A 243 -17.62 -11.38 5.37
C ALA A 243 -16.47 -12.16 6.03
N ALA A 244 -16.79 -13.29 6.67
CA ALA A 244 -15.81 -14.20 7.23
C ALA A 244 -14.87 -14.79 6.16
N ALA A 245 -15.43 -15.21 5.01
CA ALA A 245 -14.67 -15.69 3.86
C ALA A 245 -13.78 -14.58 3.26
N GLY A 246 -14.27 -13.35 3.17
CA GLY A 246 -13.50 -12.18 2.74
C GLY A 246 -12.30 -11.89 3.66
N ALA A 247 -12.51 -11.98 4.98
CA ALA A 247 -11.43 -11.86 5.96
C ALA A 247 -10.43 -13.04 5.88
N ALA A 248 -10.91 -14.28 5.71
CA ALA A 248 -10.08 -15.47 5.56
C ALA A 248 -9.21 -15.41 4.30
N VAL A 249 -9.79 -15.04 3.14
CA VAL A 249 -9.05 -14.82 1.88
C VAL A 249 -7.99 -13.73 2.03
N MET A 250 -8.30 -12.64 2.75
CA MET A 250 -7.33 -11.60 3.04
C MET A 250 -6.20 -12.10 3.96
N GLY A 251 -6.50 -12.97 4.93
CA GLY A 251 -5.50 -13.68 5.75
C GLY A 251 -4.61 -14.64 4.96
N ILE A 252 -5.20 -15.45 4.08
CA ILE A 252 -4.46 -16.38 3.20
C ILE A 252 -3.51 -15.59 2.27
N GLY A 253 -3.99 -14.51 1.65
CA GLY A 253 -3.15 -13.66 0.82
C GLY A 253 -2.00 -13.00 1.60
N LEU A 254 -2.17 -12.70 2.88
CA LEU A 254 -1.08 -12.20 3.74
C LEU A 254 0.01 -13.25 3.91
N LEU A 255 -0.39 -14.49 4.22
CA LEU A 255 0.52 -15.63 4.40
C LEU A 255 1.25 -16.00 3.10
N LEU A 256 0.58 -15.87 1.94
CA LEU A 256 1.16 -16.16 0.63
C LEU A 256 2.09 -15.03 0.10
N THR A 257 1.93 -13.79 0.58
CA THR A 257 2.67 -12.62 0.09
C THR A 257 4.20 -12.82 0.01
N PRO A 258 4.89 -13.35 1.04
CA PRO A 258 6.35 -13.57 0.97
C PRO A 258 6.76 -14.55 -0.14
N TYR A 259 5.94 -15.58 -0.40
CA TYR A 259 6.19 -16.59 -1.43
C TYR A 259 5.98 -16.00 -2.83
N VAL A 260 4.87 -15.27 -3.03
CA VAL A 260 4.57 -14.54 -4.28
C VAL A 260 5.66 -13.51 -4.59
N MET A 261 6.14 -12.77 -3.59
CA MET A 261 7.25 -11.82 -3.77
C MET A 261 8.54 -12.53 -4.20
N ARG A 262 8.95 -13.62 -3.52
CA ARG A 262 10.13 -14.42 -3.88
C ARG A 262 10.02 -14.99 -5.30
N LEU A 263 8.84 -15.48 -5.70
CA LEU A 263 8.61 -15.99 -7.05
C LEU A 263 8.74 -14.87 -8.09
N ALA A 264 8.11 -13.72 -7.85
CA ALA A 264 8.21 -12.56 -8.74
C ALA A 264 9.64 -12.03 -8.88
N ASP A 265 10.44 -12.06 -7.81
CA ASP A 265 11.87 -11.70 -7.86
C ASP A 265 12.68 -12.72 -8.67
N ARG A 266 12.44 -14.03 -8.49
CA ARG A 266 13.09 -15.09 -9.31
C ARG A 266 12.74 -14.95 -10.80
N VAL A 267 11.46 -14.80 -11.13
CA VAL A 267 10.99 -14.62 -12.52
C VAL A 267 11.60 -13.37 -13.14
N ARG A 268 11.65 -12.25 -12.39
CA ARG A 268 12.32 -11.02 -12.84
C ARG A 268 13.82 -11.21 -13.06
N GLY A 269 14.51 -11.96 -12.19
CA GLY A 269 15.92 -12.30 -12.37
C GLY A 269 16.18 -13.13 -13.62
N LEU A 270 15.35 -14.15 -13.87
CA LEU A 270 15.43 -14.99 -15.07
C LEU A 270 15.13 -14.21 -16.37
N LEU A 271 14.12 -13.35 -16.37
CA LEU A 271 13.80 -12.48 -17.52
C LEU A 271 14.89 -11.43 -17.74
N GLY A 272 15.43 -10.84 -16.68
CA GLY A 272 16.54 -9.88 -16.75
C GLY A 272 17.84 -10.52 -17.28
N ALA A 273 18.11 -11.78 -16.93
CA ALA A 273 19.24 -12.54 -17.48
C ALA A 273 19.03 -12.94 -18.96
N ARG A 274 17.78 -13.07 -19.42
CA ARG A 274 17.44 -13.44 -20.81
C ARG A 274 17.26 -12.25 -21.77
N ILE A 275 17.20 -11.01 -21.28
CA ILE A 275 17.00 -9.80 -22.10
C ILE A 275 18.11 -8.77 -21.81
N PRO A 276 19.27 -8.86 -22.51
CA PRO A 276 20.44 -8.02 -22.23
C PRO A 276 20.20 -6.51 -22.32
N TRP A 277 19.24 -6.09 -23.16
CA TRP A 277 18.93 -4.68 -23.40
C TRP A 277 18.44 -3.93 -22.15
N VAL A 278 17.88 -4.62 -21.15
CA VAL A 278 17.43 -3.99 -19.89
C VAL A 278 18.58 -3.76 -18.90
N ALA A 279 19.68 -4.51 -19.01
CA ALA A 279 20.84 -4.37 -18.13
C ALA A 279 21.72 -3.15 -18.48
N GLY A 280 21.78 -2.77 -19.76
CA GLY A 280 22.69 -1.73 -20.27
C GLY A 280 22.51 -0.33 -19.68
N ALA A 281 21.31 0.02 -19.22
CA ALA A 281 20.99 1.36 -18.73
C ALA A 281 21.54 1.71 -17.33
N SER A 282 22.32 0.83 -16.70
CA SER A 282 22.79 1.00 -15.31
C SER A 282 24.30 0.80 -15.09
N HIS A 283 25.09 0.59 -16.15
CA HIS A 283 26.55 0.48 -16.08
C HIS A 283 27.31 1.57 -16.87
N GLY A 284 26.59 2.46 -17.57
CA GLY A 284 27.13 3.57 -18.35
C GLY A 284 27.49 4.83 -17.55
N ALA A 285 28.17 4.67 -16.41
CA ALA A 285 28.69 5.79 -15.61
C ALA A 285 29.99 5.44 -14.87
N ARG A 286 30.91 4.73 -15.54
CA ARG A 286 32.32 4.84 -15.15
C ARG A 286 32.76 6.27 -15.44
N SER A 287 33.04 7.03 -14.39
CA SER A 287 33.70 8.32 -14.51
C SER A 287 35.04 8.11 -15.23
N SER A 288 35.25 8.83 -16.33
CA SER A 288 36.58 9.00 -16.90
C SER A 288 37.41 9.83 -15.93
N ILE A 289 38.11 9.17 -15.00
CA ILE A 289 39.13 9.80 -14.17
C ILE A 289 40.31 10.14 -15.10
N VAL A 290 40.20 11.28 -15.78
CA VAL A 290 41.31 11.92 -16.47
C VAL A 290 42.04 12.78 -15.46
N SER A 291 42.90 12.14 -14.66
CA SER A 291 43.81 12.80 -13.71
C SER A 291 44.92 11.83 -13.33
N GLY A 292 46.19 12.22 -13.53
CA GLY A 292 47.36 11.44 -13.08
C GLY A 292 48.03 10.57 -14.15
N GLY A 293 48.39 11.18 -15.30
CA GLY A 293 49.10 10.50 -16.39
C GLY A 293 50.25 11.29 -17.01
N CYS A 294 50.77 12.32 -16.35
CA CYS A 294 51.99 13.00 -16.81
C CYS A 294 53.21 12.11 -16.53
N GLN A 295 53.78 11.55 -17.60
CA GLN A 295 55.04 10.84 -17.57
C GLN A 295 56.17 11.82 -17.20
N THR A 296 56.85 11.59 -16.09
CA THR A 296 58.11 12.28 -15.79
C THR A 296 59.25 11.55 -16.49
N SER A 297 59.70 12.09 -17.61
CA SER A 297 60.91 11.62 -18.30
C SER A 297 62.13 11.73 -17.37
N ALA A 298 62.97 10.71 -17.36
CA ALA A 298 64.17 10.69 -16.53
C ALA A 298 65.30 11.53 -17.15
N GLY A 299 65.95 12.35 -16.32
CA GLY A 299 67.29 12.86 -16.56
C GLY A 299 67.40 14.35 -16.87
N GLU A 300 67.59 15.18 -15.83
CA GLU A 300 68.66 16.17 -15.82
C GLU A 300 69.07 16.59 -14.39
N ARG A 301 70.18 17.34 -14.27
CA ARG A 301 71.08 17.30 -13.10
C ARG A 301 70.77 18.34 -12.02
N ILE A 302 71.04 17.98 -10.76
CA ILE A 302 71.15 18.91 -9.62
C ILE A 302 72.34 19.85 -9.83
N PRO A 303 72.28 21.13 -9.40
CA PRO A 303 73.17 21.52 -8.30
C PRO A 303 72.57 22.50 -7.26
N ARG A 304 72.67 22.07 -5.99
CA ARG A 304 73.12 22.81 -4.78
C ARG A 304 72.48 24.14 -4.29
N GLN A 305 72.23 24.11 -2.97
CA GLN A 305 72.50 25.15 -1.94
C GLN A 305 71.66 26.45 -2.00
N ARG A 306 71.06 26.90 -0.88
CA ARG A 306 71.77 27.36 0.34
C ARG A 306 70.90 27.26 1.60
N GLU A 307 71.50 26.84 2.71
CA GLU A 307 70.98 27.04 4.08
C GLU A 307 71.50 28.34 4.71
N SER A 308 70.67 29.02 5.51
CA SER A 308 71.06 29.91 6.64
C SER A 308 69.78 30.48 7.28
N ARG A 309 69.44 30.17 8.55
CA ARG A 309 69.61 31.01 9.78
C ARG A 309 68.87 32.38 9.72
N THR A 310 68.17 32.91 10.74
CA THR A 310 68.03 32.67 12.20
C THR A 310 66.78 33.46 12.72
N GLY A 311 66.20 33.14 13.90
CA GLY A 311 65.18 34.00 14.60
C GLY A 311 65.82 34.85 15.73
N PRO A 312 65.10 35.34 16.78
CA PRO A 312 63.64 35.49 17.05
C PRO A 312 63.24 36.93 17.55
N GLU A 313 62.20 37.07 18.41
CA GLU A 313 61.71 38.29 19.14
C GLU A 313 60.95 39.39 18.33
N ALA A 314 59.95 40.15 18.82
CA ALA A 314 59.17 40.16 20.08
C ALA A 314 57.79 40.88 19.93
N GLU A 315 56.86 40.69 20.88
CA GLU A 315 55.65 41.53 21.18
C GLU A 315 55.98 42.58 22.30
N PRO A 316 55.07 43.43 22.88
CA PRO A 316 53.62 43.69 22.65
C PRO A 316 53.16 45.19 22.64
N GLY A 317 51.84 45.43 22.46
CA GLY A 317 51.10 46.63 22.92
C GLY A 317 50.78 47.71 21.87
N ALA A 318 49.73 48.54 21.97
CA ALA A 318 48.60 48.63 22.91
C ALA A 318 47.39 49.39 22.28
N SER A 319 46.21 49.39 22.92
CA SER A 319 45.00 50.14 22.48
C SER A 319 45.06 51.64 22.81
N PRO A 320 44.10 52.45 22.29
CA PRO A 320 43.05 52.95 23.20
C PRO A 320 41.61 52.98 22.62
N LYS A 321 40.65 53.27 23.50
CA LYS A 321 39.21 53.58 23.25
C LYS A 321 39.03 55.08 22.88
N ASP A 322 37.89 55.61 22.39
CA ASP A 322 36.57 55.75 23.05
C ASP A 322 35.52 56.44 22.14
N ALA A 323 34.22 56.32 22.51
CA ALA A 323 33.00 57.10 22.12
C ALA A 323 32.69 57.32 20.61
N GLY A 324 31.48 57.57 20.08
CA GLY A 324 30.09 57.80 20.53
C GLY A 324 29.30 58.37 19.30
N GLU A 325 27.97 58.51 19.17
CA GLU A 325 26.75 58.14 19.93
C GLU A 325 25.51 58.23 18.97
N GLY A 326 24.29 57.88 19.43
CA GLY A 326 23.01 58.16 18.72
C GLY A 326 22.49 57.02 17.82
N ALA A 327 21.42 56.24 18.06
CA ALA A 327 20.08 56.40 18.66
C ALA A 327 18.92 56.47 17.63
N THR A 328 18.07 55.43 17.62
CA THR A 328 16.62 55.40 17.27
C THR A 328 16.16 55.88 15.86
N ALA A 329 15.27 55.20 15.13
CA ALA A 329 13.88 54.89 15.51
C ALA A 329 13.21 53.89 14.51
N ALA A 330 11.96 53.50 14.78
CA ALA A 330 11.21 52.51 14.00
C ALA A 330 9.94 53.08 13.33
N ALA A 331 9.55 52.47 12.20
CA ALA A 331 8.19 52.42 11.64
C ALA A 331 8.02 51.00 11.06
N ARG A 332 7.04 50.19 11.48
CA ARG A 332 5.61 50.23 11.09
C ARG A 332 5.42 50.06 9.59
#